data_AF-A0A2N1MPL8-F1
#
_entry.id   AF-A0A2N1MPL8-F1
#
_cell.length_a   1.000
_cell.length_b   1.000
_cell.length_c   1.000
_cell.angle_alpha   90.00
_cell.angle_beta   90.00
_cell.angle_gamma   90.00
#
_symmetry.space_group_name_H-M   'P 1'
#
loop_
_entity.id
_entity.type
_entity.pdbx_description
1 polymer ?
#
loop_
_entity_poly.entity_id
_entity_poly.type
_entity_poly.pdbx_seq_one_letter_code
_entity_poly.pdbx_strand_id
1 'polypeptide(L)'
;MFNITLLLEQQHYIFQQVIKIVEETCTFGEIYEAITEGVFGVCNVRVYVGKGDGKWNNLKEGLYDDISLMSELELKYIHFIVHTKENNIVQQNQQFERNTFDIMMEHFHKPYFPSIKKEDTQQDVLYNDVIALLKENQKNGWRVDQKKIAKIFIKQLVDLLWYIDPHHDTLAARSLYLPNIFKELSQYQCNSNYNKFYEDE
;
A
#
# COMPACT_ATOMS: atom_id res chain seq x y z
N MET A 1 -17.07 12.39 -31.46
CA MET A 1 -15.60 12.32 -31.28
C MET A 1 -15.26 13.29 -30.17
N PHE A 2 -14.58 12.83 -29.13
CA PHE A 2 -14.34 13.60 -27.91
C PHE A 2 -12.84 13.75 -27.69
N ASN A 3 -12.46 14.87 -27.09
CA ASN A 3 -11.08 15.12 -26.68
C ASN A 3 -10.94 14.71 -25.21
N ILE A 4 -9.99 13.84 -24.93
CA ILE A 4 -9.80 13.30 -23.59
C ILE A 4 -8.43 13.70 -23.10
N THR A 5 -8.40 14.24 -21.89
CA THR A 5 -7.16 14.58 -21.19
C THR A 5 -7.14 13.80 -19.88
N LEU A 6 -6.07 13.07 -19.64
CA LEU A 6 -5.78 12.43 -18.36
C LEU A 6 -4.68 13.22 -17.67
N LEU A 7 -4.97 13.64 -16.43
CA LEU A 7 -4.10 14.43 -15.58
C LEU A 7 -3.74 13.63 -14.33
N LEU A 8 -2.44 13.50 -14.07
CA LEU A 8 -1.92 12.93 -12.84
C LEU A 8 -1.57 14.05 -11.86
N GLU A 9 -2.28 14.09 -10.74
CA GLU A 9 -2.25 15.21 -9.78
C GLU A 9 -0.85 15.43 -9.15
N GLN A 10 -0.05 14.37 -9.01
CA GLN A 10 1.25 14.43 -8.33
C GLN A 10 2.48 14.54 -9.26
N GLN A 11 2.33 14.41 -10.58
CA GLN A 11 3.48 14.46 -11.50
C GLN A 11 3.30 15.38 -12.73
N HIS A 12 2.21 16.14 -12.85
CA HIS A 12 1.91 16.94 -14.04
C HIS A 12 2.12 16.15 -15.35
N TYR A 13 1.82 14.85 -15.32
CA TYR A 13 1.79 14.06 -16.54
C TYR A 13 0.45 14.33 -17.21
N ILE A 14 0.51 15.05 -18.34
CA ILE A 14 -0.63 15.39 -19.17
C ILE A 14 -0.63 14.41 -20.35
N PHE A 15 -1.57 13.48 -20.33
CA PHE A 15 -1.82 12.60 -21.46
C PHE A 15 -3.07 13.08 -22.18
N GLN A 16 -2.97 13.37 -23.48
CA GLN A 16 -4.11 13.86 -24.26
C GLN A 16 -4.33 12.96 -25.48
N GLN A 17 -5.56 12.50 -25.66
CA GLN A 17 -5.94 11.60 -26.75
C GLN A 17 -7.30 12.00 -27.32
N VAL A 18 -7.44 11.88 -28.64
CA VAL A 18 -8.73 12.07 -29.33
C VAL A 18 -9.33 10.70 -29.59
N ILE A 19 -10.50 10.43 -29.02
CA ILE A 19 -11.14 9.12 -29.11
C ILE A 19 -12.50 9.25 -29.79
N LYS A 20 -12.75 8.34 -30.74
CA LYS A 20 -14.07 8.10 -31.29
C LYS A 20 -14.70 6.97 -30.47
N ILE A 21 -15.76 7.32 -29.75
CA ILE A 21 -16.55 6.37 -28.99
C ILE A 21 -17.26 5.42 -29.96
N VAL A 22 -17.16 4.12 -29.69
CA VAL A 22 -17.88 3.05 -30.40
C VAL A 22 -19.22 2.83 -29.68
N GLU A 23 -20.26 2.42 -30.40
CA GLU A 23 -21.64 2.33 -29.89
C GLU A 23 -21.84 1.45 -28.64
N GLU A 24 -20.86 0.60 -28.31
CA GLU A 24 -20.95 -0.34 -27.19
C GLU A 24 -20.41 0.19 -25.85
N THR A 25 -19.78 1.38 -25.81
CA THR A 25 -19.33 1.93 -24.51
C THR A 25 -20.46 2.66 -23.81
N CYS A 26 -20.77 2.27 -22.59
CA CYS A 26 -21.88 2.82 -21.80
C CYS A 26 -21.41 3.82 -20.74
N THR A 27 -20.17 3.70 -20.23
CA THR A 27 -19.74 4.51 -19.06
C THR A 27 -18.39 5.20 -19.25
N PHE A 28 -18.15 6.26 -18.46
CA PHE A 28 -16.83 6.90 -18.42
C PHE A 28 -15.72 5.97 -17.90
N GLY A 29 -16.08 4.97 -17.09
CA GLY A 29 -15.18 3.93 -16.60
C GLY A 29 -14.55 3.09 -17.70
N GLU A 30 -15.34 2.67 -18.69
CA GLU A 30 -14.86 1.88 -19.82
C GLU A 30 -13.86 2.66 -20.68
N ILE A 31 -14.09 3.97 -20.85
CA ILE A 31 -13.14 4.86 -21.53
C ILE A 31 -11.86 5.00 -20.72
N TYR A 32 -11.98 5.19 -19.40
CA TYR A 32 -10.83 5.32 -18.52
C TYR A 32 -9.96 4.06 -18.55
N GLU A 33 -10.56 2.87 -18.45
CA GLU A 33 -9.86 1.58 -18.57
C GLU A 33 -9.20 1.43 -19.95
N ALA A 34 -9.90 1.78 -21.03
CA ALA A 34 -9.35 1.68 -22.38
C ALA A 34 -8.14 2.60 -22.61
N ILE A 35 -8.08 3.76 -21.96
CA ILE A 35 -6.96 4.71 -22.07
C ILE A 35 -5.80 4.33 -21.15
N THR A 36 -6.12 3.83 -19.96
CA THR A 36 -5.12 3.56 -18.94
C THR A 36 -4.57 2.15 -19.00
N GLU A 37 -5.20 1.24 -19.74
CA GLU A 37 -4.81 -0.17 -19.85
C GLU A 37 -4.60 -0.83 -18.47
N GLY A 38 -5.37 -0.40 -17.47
CA GLY A 38 -5.27 -0.88 -16.08
C GLY A 38 -4.04 -0.40 -15.30
N VAL A 39 -3.19 0.48 -15.86
CA VAL A 39 -1.93 0.95 -15.25
C VAL A 39 -2.13 1.58 -13.86
N PHE A 40 -3.26 2.25 -13.64
CA PHE A 40 -3.50 3.00 -12.40
C PHE A 40 -4.36 2.26 -11.35
N GLY A 41 -4.89 1.06 -11.64
CA GLY A 41 -5.67 0.26 -10.67
C GLY A 41 -6.83 1.01 -9.98
N VAL A 42 -7.18 0.61 -8.74
CA VAL A 42 -8.31 1.17 -7.93
C VAL A 42 -7.96 2.56 -7.33
N CYS A 43 -7.59 3.51 -8.19
CA CYS A 43 -7.33 4.89 -7.79
C CYS A 43 -8.62 5.68 -7.56
N ASN A 44 -8.52 6.76 -6.77
CA ASN A 44 -9.61 7.72 -6.62
C ASN A 44 -9.62 8.66 -7.84
N VAL A 45 -10.43 8.34 -8.84
CA VAL A 45 -10.53 9.10 -10.09
C VAL A 45 -11.68 10.09 -10.03
N ARG A 46 -11.41 11.37 -10.33
CA ARG A 46 -12.45 12.37 -10.56
C ARG A 46 -12.60 12.60 -12.05
N VAL A 47 -13.85 12.63 -12.51
CA VAL A 47 -14.18 12.90 -13.92
C VAL A 47 -14.75 14.31 -14.03
N TYR A 48 -14.20 15.07 -14.96
CA TYR A 48 -14.67 16.40 -15.31
C TYR A 48 -15.03 16.46 -16.79
N VAL A 49 -16.07 17.19 -17.13
CA VAL A 49 -16.54 17.34 -18.52
C VAL A 49 -16.77 18.79 -18.88
N GLY A 50 -16.56 19.14 -20.15
CA GLY A 50 -16.63 20.53 -20.62
C GLY A 50 -16.90 20.71 -22.10
N LYS A 51 -17.28 21.93 -22.50
CA LYS A 51 -17.56 22.31 -23.89
C LYS A 51 -16.36 22.93 -24.64
N GLY A 52 -15.28 23.23 -23.92
CA GLY A 52 -14.09 23.93 -24.45
C GLY A 52 -14.07 25.43 -24.18
N ASP A 53 -14.99 25.93 -23.35
CA ASP A 53 -15.07 27.32 -22.86
C ASP A 53 -14.25 27.56 -21.58
N GLY A 54 -13.44 26.57 -21.17
CA GLY A 54 -12.66 26.59 -19.93
C GLY A 54 -13.46 26.27 -18.67
N LYS A 55 -14.78 26.03 -18.77
CA LYS A 55 -15.60 25.61 -17.64
C LYS A 55 -15.66 24.09 -17.57
N TRP A 56 -15.37 23.57 -16.38
CA TRP A 56 -15.35 22.14 -16.09
C TRP A 56 -16.42 21.79 -15.08
N ASN A 57 -17.25 20.80 -15.41
CA ASN A 57 -18.26 20.26 -14.53
C ASN A 57 -17.77 18.95 -13.94
N ASN A 58 -17.79 18.83 -12.62
CA ASN A 58 -17.47 17.58 -11.94
C ASN A 58 -18.67 16.62 -11.98
N LEU A 59 -18.42 15.38 -12.37
CA LEU A 59 -19.42 14.32 -12.35
C LEU A 59 -19.46 13.66 -10.97
N LYS A 60 -20.66 13.57 -10.38
CA LYS A 60 -20.84 13.07 -9.00
C LYS A 60 -20.62 11.56 -8.90
N GLU A 61 -21.18 10.80 -9.83
CA GLU A 61 -20.98 9.34 -9.90
C GLU A 61 -19.73 8.98 -10.72
N GLY A 62 -19.14 9.98 -11.41
CA GLY A 62 -17.77 9.95 -11.90
C GLY A 62 -17.58 8.93 -13.02
N LEU A 63 -16.87 7.83 -12.72
CA LEU A 63 -16.65 6.75 -13.69
C LEU A 63 -17.93 5.94 -13.98
N TYR A 64 -18.90 5.96 -13.06
CA TYR A 64 -20.15 5.20 -13.21
C TYR A 64 -21.24 5.96 -13.97
N ASP A 65 -21.03 7.24 -14.27
CA ASP A 65 -21.96 8.03 -15.06
C ASP A 65 -22.00 7.54 -16.53
N ASP A 66 -23.18 7.69 -17.15
CA ASP A 66 -23.42 7.28 -18.53
C ASP A 66 -22.81 8.29 -19.52
N ILE A 67 -22.14 7.78 -20.55
CA ILE A 67 -21.54 8.62 -21.58
C ILE A 67 -22.57 9.40 -22.41
N SER A 68 -23.83 8.95 -22.45
CA SER A 68 -24.94 9.59 -23.14
C SER A 68 -25.11 11.05 -22.73
N LEU A 69 -24.76 11.39 -21.49
CA LEU A 69 -24.71 12.76 -20.96
C LEU A 69 -23.84 13.70 -21.81
N MET A 70 -22.77 13.17 -22.44
CA MET A 70 -21.90 13.97 -23.31
C MET A 70 -22.64 14.47 -24.55
N SER A 71 -23.52 13.64 -25.11
CA SER A 71 -24.32 13.99 -26.27
C SER A 71 -25.50 14.87 -25.88
N GLU A 72 -26.21 14.53 -24.80
CA GLU A 72 -27.36 15.30 -24.29
C GLU A 72 -27.00 16.75 -23.94
N LEU A 73 -25.81 16.94 -23.35
CA LEU A 73 -25.35 18.25 -22.90
C LEU A 73 -24.41 18.93 -23.90
N GLU A 74 -24.18 18.35 -25.08
CA GLU A 74 -23.26 18.84 -26.12
C GLU A 74 -21.83 19.09 -25.60
N LEU A 75 -21.32 18.19 -24.76
CA LEU A 75 -19.99 18.25 -24.19
C LEU A 75 -18.97 17.66 -25.17
N LYS A 76 -17.73 18.16 -25.13
CA LYS A 76 -16.67 17.80 -26.09
C LYS A 76 -15.39 17.29 -25.45
N TYR A 77 -15.19 17.61 -24.18
CA TYR A 77 -13.94 17.34 -23.47
C TYR A 77 -14.20 16.55 -22.20
N ILE A 78 -13.33 15.58 -21.93
CA ILE A 78 -13.34 14.75 -20.72
C ILE A 78 -11.98 14.85 -20.05
N HIS A 79 -11.96 15.10 -18.75
CA HIS A 79 -10.80 15.23 -17.91
C HIS A 79 -10.83 14.18 -16.80
N PHE A 80 -9.88 13.25 -16.83
CA PHE A 80 -9.69 12.28 -15.75
C PHE A 80 -8.57 12.77 -14.83
N ILE A 81 -8.88 12.98 -13.54
CA ILE A 81 -7.88 13.35 -12.53
C ILE A 81 -7.69 12.17 -11.59
N VAL A 82 -6.51 11.56 -11.66
CA VAL A 82 -6.15 10.39 -10.86
C VAL A 82 -5.37 10.85 -9.63
N HIS A 83 -5.89 10.53 -8.44
CA HIS A 83 -5.22 10.83 -7.17
C HIS A 83 -4.43 9.59 -6.72
N THR A 84 -3.11 9.60 -6.91
CA THR A 84 -2.23 8.56 -6.37
C THR A 84 -2.11 8.76 -4.86
N LYS A 85 -2.56 7.79 -4.06
CA LYS A 85 -2.37 7.81 -2.61
C LYS A 85 -0.92 7.48 -2.28
N GLU A 86 0.00 8.37 -2.61
CA GLU A 86 1.31 8.39 -1.99
C GLU A 86 1.52 9.71 -1.24
N ASN A 87 1.80 9.51 0.05
CA ASN A 87 2.31 10.41 1.08
C ASN A 87 1.33 11.30 1.83
N ASN A 88 1.10 10.85 3.07
CA ASN A 88 0.80 11.66 4.23
C ASN A 88 1.73 12.89 4.34
N ILE A 89 1.20 13.93 4.98
CA ILE A 89 1.88 15.13 5.51
C ILE A 89 2.19 16.20 4.46
N VAL A 90 1.20 17.05 4.15
CA VAL A 90 1.20 18.45 4.59
C VAL A 90 -0.26 18.87 4.80
N GLN A 91 -0.63 19.16 6.05
CA GLN A 91 -1.85 19.89 6.35
C GLN A 91 -1.73 21.29 5.76
N GLN A 92 -2.71 21.71 4.95
CA GLN A 92 -3.28 23.04 5.09
C GLN A 92 -4.73 23.06 4.61
N ASN A 93 -5.62 23.08 5.60
CA ASN A 93 -6.87 23.82 5.64
C ASN A 93 -7.94 23.55 4.56
N GLN A 94 -8.63 22.42 4.71
CA GLN A 94 -10.09 22.40 4.69
C GLN A 94 -10.57 21.19 5.47
N GLN A 95 -11.09 21.46 6.67
CA GLN A 95 -11.65 20.49 7.59
C GLN A 95 -13.00 20.04 7.03
N PHE A 96 -12.96 19.16 6.00
CA PHE A 96 -14.02 18.17 5.92
C PHE A 96 -13.87 17.34 7.18
N GLU A 97 -14.81 17.48 8.11
CA GLU A 97 -14.92 16.55 9.23
C GLU A 97 -14.98 15.15 8.63
N ARG A 98 -13.85 14.43 8.64
CA ARG A 98 -13.84 13.00 8.39
C ARG A 98 -14.92 12.41 9.27
N ASN A 99 -15.86 11.70 8.66
CA ASN A 99 -16.93 11.07 9.41
C ASN A 99 -16.31 10.21 10.51
N THR A 100 -16.76 10.39 11.75
CA THR A 100 -16.28 9.63 12.90
C THR A 100 -16.37 8.11 12.65
N PHE A 101 -17.39 7.65 11.92
CA PHE A 101 -17.52 6.26 11.52
C PHE A 101 -16.42 5.83 10.54
N ASP A 102 -16.02 6.67 9.59
CA ASP A 102 -14.90 6.37 8.69
C ASP A 102 -13.59 6.26 9.47
N ILE A 103 -13.38 7.13 10.46
CA ILE A 103 -12.21 7.05 11.36
C ILE A 103 -12.25 5.75 12.16
N MET A 104 -13.41 5.37 12.70
CA MET A 104 -13.57 4.12 13.46
C MET A 104 -13.34 2.90 12.57
N MET A 105 -13.89 2.88 11.36
CA MET A 105 -13.72 1.78 10.40
C MET A 105 -12.26 1.67 9.93
N GLU A 106 -11.59 2.79 9.65
CA GLU A 106 -10.16 2.81 9.30
C GLU A 106 -9.32 2.21 10.44
N HIS A 107 -9.60 2.56 11.70
CA HIS A 107 -8.88 2.01 12.86
C HIS A 107 -9.22 0.54 13.13
N PHE A 108 -10.44 0.10 12.85
CA PHE A 108 -10.82 -1.30 12.97
C PHE A 108 -10.08 -2.20 11.98
N HIS A 109 -9.81 -1.68 10.77
CA HIS A 109 -9.06 -2.38 9.74
C HIS A 109 -7.55 -2.24 9.86
N LYS A 110 -7.03 -1.44 10.80
CA LYS A 110 -5.58 -1.29 10.96
C LYS A 110 -4.96 -2.59 11.49
N PRO A 111 -3.97 -3.14 10.77
CA PRO A 111 -3.28 -4.35 11.19
C PRO A 111 -2.50 -4.09 12.49
N TYR A 112 -2.69 -4.98 13.46
CA TYR A 112 -1.96 -5.00 14.71
C TYR A 112 -0.59 -5.67 14.51
N PHE A 113 0.44 -5.02 15.01
CA PHE A 113 1.77 -5.61 15.23
C PHE A 113 2.17 -5.34 16.68
N PRO A 114 2.86 -6.29 17.34
CA PRO A 114 3.48 -6.02 18.62
C PRO A 114 4.42 -4.81 18.54
N SER A 115 4.43 -4.01 19.60
CA SER A 115 5.29 -2.83 19.69
C SER A 115 6.76 -3.25 19.69
N ILE A 116 7.60 -2.44 19.03
CA ILE A 116 9.06 -2.54 19.15
C ILE A 116 9.46 -2.31 20.62
N LYS A 117 10.53 -2.96 21.03
CA LYS A 117 11.12 -2.82 22.36
C LYS A 117 12.24 -1.78 22.33
N LYS A 118 12.56 -1.27 23.53
CA LYS A 118 13.83 -0.59 23.74
C LYS A 118 14.95 -1.63 23.67
N GLU A 119 15.99 -1.34 22.91
CA GLU A 119 17.10 -2.27 22.65
C GLU A 119 18.09 -2.27 23.80
N ASP A 120 17.72 -2.91 24.90
CA ASP A 120 18.60 -3.09 26.07
C ASP A 120 19.46 -4.37 25.93
N THR A 121 19.02 -5.35 25.13
CA THR A 121 19.74 -6.60 24.86
C THR A 121 19.77 -6.94 23.37
N GLN A 122 20.71 -7.80 22.94
CA GLN A 122 20.74 -8.31 21.56
C GLN A 122 19.49 -9.13 21.20
N GLN A 123 18.84 -9.75 22.20
CA GLN A 123 17.56 -10.42 21.98
C GLN A 123 16.44 -9.42 21.69
N ASP A 124 16.51 -8.20 22.24
CA ASP A 124 15.58 -7.12 21.91
C ASP A 124 15.82 -6.57 20.49
N VAL A 125 17.08 -6.52 20.03
CA VAL A 125 17.43 -6.22 18.63
C VAL A 125 16.82 -7.27 17.70
N LEU A 126 17.05 -8.57 17.97
CA LEU A 126 16.45 -9.67 17.20
C LEU A 126 14.91 -9.56 17.16
N TYR A 127 14.29 -9.27 18.30
CA TYR A 127 12.85 -9.06 18.38
C TYR A 127 12.39 -7.92 17.47
N ASN A 128 13.08 -6.77 17.50
CA ASN A 128 12.72 -5.61 16.68
C ASN A 128 12.88 -5.90 15.19
N ASP A 129 13.94 -6.60 14.79
CA ASP A 129 14.19 -6.98 13.40
C ASP A 129 13.13 -7.97 12.88
N VAL A 130 12.72 -8.94 13.69
CA VAL A 130 11.60 -9.83 13.34
C VAL A 130 10.30 -9.04 13.13
N ILE A 131 10.03 -8.02 13.96
CA ILE A 131 8.88 -7.14 13.79
C ILE A 131 8.99 -6.30 12.51
N ALA A 132 10.18 -5.81 12.17
CA ALA A 132 10.42 -5.06 10.94
C ALA A 132 10.18 -5.92 9.70
N LEU A 133 10.77 -7.12 9.64
CA LEU A 133 10.57 -8.08 8.55
C LEU A 133 9.10 -8.45 8.36
N LEU A 134 8.36 -8.65 9.44
CA LEU A 134 6.92 -8.92 9.35
C LEU A 134 6.13 -7.73 8.79
N LYS A 135 6.50 -6.50 9.13
CA LYS A 135 5.82 -5.32 8.57
C LYS A 135 6.10 -5.13 7.09
N GLU A 136 7.32 -5.43 6.65
CA GLU A 136 7.73 -5.34 5.25
C GLU A 136 7.05 -6.42 4.39
N ASN A 137 7.07 -7.66 4.87
CA ASN A 137 6.61 -8.82 4.10
C ASN A 137 5.12 -9.17 4.31
N GLN A 138 4.49 -8.75 5.42
CA GLN A 138 3.12 -9.13 5.80
C GLN A 138 2.29 -7.91 6.22
N LYS A 139 1.98 -7.03 5.26
CA LYS A 139 1.23 -5.77 5.48
C LYS A 139 -0.13 -5.93 6.18
N ASN A 140 -0.71 -7.13 6.19
CA ASN A 140 -2.02 -7.41 6.78
C ASN A 140 -2.00 -7.71 8.29
N GLY A 141 -0.82 -7.94 8.90
CA GLY A 141 -0.62 -8.14 10.34
C GLY A 141 -1.67 -9.03 11.03
N TRP A 142 -1.95 -8.75 12.30
CA TRP A 142 -3.03 -9.40 13.06
C TRP A 142 -4.24 -8.49 13.22
N ARG A 143 -5.40 -9.06 13.54
CA ARG A 143 -6.54 -8.26 14.01
C ARG A 143 -6.29 -7.80 15.46
N VAL A 144 -6.91 -6.68 15.86
CA VAL A 144 -6.73 -6.11 17.21
C VAL A 144 -7.15 -7.10 18.32
N ASP A 145 -8.19 -7.91 18.08
CA ASP A 145 -8.67 -8.97 18.96
C ASP A 145 -7.68 -10.14 19.09
N GLN A 146 -6.75 -10.30 18.14
CA GLN A 146 -5.70 -11.32 18.14
C GLN A 146 -4.39 -10.86 18.82
N LYS A 147 -4.38 -9.71 19.51
CA LYS A 147 -3.20 -9.15 20.18
C LYS A 147 -2.44 -10.14 21.06
N LYS A 148 -3.14 -10.99 21.81
CA LYS A 148 -2.49 -12.01 22.66
C LYS A 148 -1.76 -13.06 21.83
N ILE A 149 -2.40 -13.54 20.76
CA ILE A 149 -1.84 -14.53 19.84
C ILE A 149 -0.59 -13.96 19.17
N ALA A 150 -0.68 -12.74 18.63
CA ALA A 150 0.44 -12.06 18.00
C ALA A 150 1.67 -11.98 18.93
N LYS A 151 1.47 -11.57 20.19
CA LYS A 151 2.55 -11.48 21.17
C LYS A 151 3.19 -12.85 21.48
N ILE A 152 2.37 -13.89 21.64
CA ILE A 152 2.88 -15.25 21.91
C ILE A 152 3.66 -15.77 20.71
N PHE A 153 3.12 -15.59 19.49
CA PHE A 153 3.77 -16.02 18.26
C PHE A 153 5.15 -15.38 18.10
N ILE A 154 5.25 -14.04 18.21
CA ILE A 154 6.53 -13.34 18.09
C ILE A 154 7.51 -13.81 19.16
N LYS A 155 7.05 -13.95 20.41
CA LYS A 155 7.91 -14.43 21.48
C LYS A 155 8.48 -15.81 21.16
N GLN A 156 7.64 -16.77 20.79
CA GLN A 156 8.08 -18.13 20.47
C GLN A 156 9.02 -18.17 19.27
N LEU A 157 8.75 -17.37 18.24
CA LEU A 157 9.62 -17.27 17.08
C LEU A 157 10.99 -16.69 17.47
N VAL A 158 11.02 -15.59 18.22
CA VAL A 158 12.27 -14.97 18.69
C VAL A 158 13.05 -15.92 19.59
N ASP A 159 12.40 -16.62 20.51
CA ASP A 159 13.04 -17.59 21.40
C ASP A 159 13.65 -18.75 20.59
N LEU A 160 12.96 -19.23 19.54
CA LEU A 160 13.47 -20.28 18.65
C LEU A 160 14.67 -19.80 17.83
N LEU A 161 14.57 -18.61 17.23
CA LEU A 161 15.67 -18.03 16.43
C LEU A 161 16.89 -17.80 17.32
N TRP A 162 16.69 -17.22 18.50
CA TRP A 162 17.74 -17.00 19.50
C TRP A 162 18.47 -18.28 19.91
N TYR A 163 17.73 -19.39 20.04
CA TYR A 163 18.30 -20.69 20.33
C TYR A 163 19.11 -21.28 19.18
N ILE A 164 18.66 -21.10 17.94
CA ILE A 164 19.34 -21.64 16.75
C ILE A 164 20.62 -20.85 16.40
N ASP A 165 20.60 -19.53 16.65
CA ASP A 165 21.64 -18.56 16.27
C ASP A 165 23.10 -18.96 16.61
N PRO A 166 23.44 -19.54 17.77
CA PRO A 166 24.82 -19.95 18.05
C PRO A 166 25.17 -21.36 17.53
N HIS A 167 24.22 -22.12 16.96
CA HIS A 167 24.37 -23.56 16.70
C HIS A 167 24.58 -23.91 15.21
N HIS A 168 25.06 -22.96 14.41
CA HIS A 168 25.22 -23.13 12.96
C HIS A 168 26.08 -24.34 12.58
N ASP A 169 27.27 -24.44 13.16
CA ASP A 169 28.20 -25.52 12.82
C ASP A 169 27.68 -26.89 13.26
N THR A 170 27.00 -26.94 14.41
CA THR A 170 26.38 -28.18 14.91
C THR A 170 25.25 -28.64 13.99
N LEU A 171 24.43 -27.72 13.48
CA LEU A 171 23.37 -28.02 12.52
C LEU A 171 23.94 -28.42 11.17
N ALA A 172 24.95 -27.70 10.68
CA ALA A 172 25.63 -27.99 9.42
C ALA A 172 26.31 -29.37 9.44
N ALA A 173 26.97 -29.75 10.54
CA ALA A 173 27.56 -31.08 10.73
C ALA A 173 26.52 -32.21 10.68
N ARG A 174 25.25 -31.89 10.96
CA ARG A 174 24.10 -32.81 10.84
C ARG A 174 23.36 -32.68 9.52
N SER A 175 23.93 -31.97 8.54
CA SER A 175 23.30 -31.66 7.25
C SER A 175 21.96 -30.93 7.37
N LEU A 176 21.77 -30.15 8.44
CA LEU A 176 20.62 -29.28 8.63
C LEU A 176 20.99 -27.86 8.20
N TYR A 177 20.35 -27.37 7.14
CA TYR A 177 20.57 -26.02 6.65
C TYR A 177 19.84 -24.98 7.50
N LEU A 178 20.49 -23.82 7.66
CA LEU A 178 19.91 -22.70 8.39
C LEU A 178 18.65 -22.19 7.66
N PRO A 179 17.54 -21.95 8.37
CA PRO A 179 16.32 -21.41 7.77
C PRO A 179 16.57 -20.07 7.04
N ASN A 180 15.91 -19.85 5.90
CA ASN A 180 16.13 -18.64 5.07
C ASN A 180 15.85 -17.33 5.80
N ILE A 181 14.98 -17.32 6.81
CA ILE A 181 14.69 -16.14 7.64
C ILE A 181 15.97 -15.52 8.22
N PHE A 182 16.99 -16.32 8.53
CA PHE A 182 18.26 -15.80 9.03
C PHE A 182 18.96 -14.90 8.01
N LYS A 183 18.86 -15.18 6.71
CA LYS A 183 19.47 -14.33 5.66
C LYS A 183 18.78 -12.97 5.51
N GLU A 184 17.55 -12.86 5.99
CA GLU A 184 16.76 -11.63 5.95
C GLU A 184 17.02 -10.74 7.18
N LEU A 185 17.60 -11.29 8.25
CA LEU A 185 17.90 -10.57 9.49
C LEU A 185 19.13 -9.67 9.36
N SER A 186 19.08 -8.49 9.98
CA SER A 186 20.07 -7.42 9.79
C SER A 186 21.50 -7.83 10.17
N GLN A 187 21.67 -8.60 11.25
CA GLN A 187 23.00 -9.02 11.71
C GLN A 187 23.65 -9.99 10.72
N TYR A 188 22.87 -10.89 10.12
CA TYR A 188 23.36 -11.88 9.15
C TYR A 188 23.72 -11.24 7.82
N GLN A 189 23.02 -10.19 7.42
CA GLN A 189 23.41 -9.38 6.26
C GLN A 189 24.77 -8.70 6.46
N CYS A 190 25.17 -8.49 7.73
CA CYS A 190 26.46 -7.93 8.12
C CYS A 190 27.48 -9.01 8.55
N ASN A 191 27.23 -10.30 8.25
CA ASN A 191 28.07 -11.44 8.70
C ASN A 191 28.29 -11.47 10.23
N SER A 192 27.25 -11.18 11.01
CA SER A 192 27.26 -11.22 12.48
C SER A 192 26.09 -12.06 13.03
N ASN A 193 26.13 -12.30 14.34
CA ASN A 193 25.15 -13.09 15.08
C ASN A 193 24.50 -12.22 16.17
N TYR A 194 23.29 -12.56 16.59
CA TYR A 194 22.61 -11.87 17.69
C TYR A 194 23.08 -12.41 19.05
N ASN A 195 23.14 -13.72 19.16
CA ASN A 195 23.47 -14.46 20.36
C ASN A 195 24.97 -14.76 20.39
N LYS A 196 25.70 -13.98 21.18
CA LYS A 196 27.15 -14.10 21.36
C LYS A 196 27.56 -14.95 22.57
N PHE A 197 26.62 -15.63 23.23
CA PHE A 197 26.90 -16.36 24.47
C PHE A 197 27.89 -17.53 24.31
N TYR A 198 28.11 -17.99 23.08
CA TYR A 198 28.96 -19.14 22.78
C TYR A 198 30.17 -18.77 21.91
N GLU A 199 30.49 -17.47 21.74
CA GLU A 199 31.65 -17.02 20.93
C GLU A 199 33.00 -17.08 21.67
N ASP A 200 33.05 -17.65 22.89
CA ASP A 200 34.29 -17.88 23.64
C ASP A 200 34.63 -19.39 23.70
N GLU A 201 35.32 -19.91 22.67
CA GLU A 201 36.23 -21.07 22.75
C GLU A 201 37.34 -21.00 21.68
#